data_AF-A0A534WCR1-F1
#
_entry.id   AF-A0A534WCR1-F1
#
_cell.length_a   1.000
_cell.length_b   1.000
_cell.length_c   1.000
_cell.angle_alpha   90.00
_cell.angle_beta   90.00
_cell.angle_gamma   90.00
#
_symmetry.space_group_name_H-M   'P 1'
#
loop_
_entity.id
_entity.type
_entity.pdbx_description
1 polymer ?
#
loop_
_entity_poly.entity_id
_entity_poly.type
_entity_poly.pdbx_seq_one_letter_code
_entity_poly.pdbx_strand_id
1 'polypeptide(L)'
;MKVKSQTKSVVRRLLAGLAAVLVIGGHARDARAANVCNASLDSMFTSGPNFVVPGDATRDTVRLQLTLGAGTITGAPTPPGPQLTLHRLRFDLDCSTGALPCQDQGAVVSYGGDSTVTTDCPGVTWSTNVPGGGSATNEIVFTPSTPIMIAGGVNNFCHLEFDLVVVNPEPTSGPQSDATPLVIEELVGFVQAAAFADGDATCNNGLQAGNQGSAAIPQCPVPCAGDACTDRVCPDDGPNAGTCVGTPLVSQPCTDTDGNVCTLAGCEASPTDPTSGVCVQTHTFATDSTPCPDSDSNACTTAGCNGAGVCDQNHVTKTCPAADQCNGGCDATSGQCTPKTSTPCTDTDGNVCTIAGCEVSPTNSELGVCVQTHTFATDSTPCPDSDSNACTTAGCNGAGVCDQNHVTKTCPAVDQCNGGCDTTSGQCTPKTSTPCTDTDGNVCTIAGCE
;
A
#
# COMPACT_ATOMS: atom_id res chain seq x y z
N MET A 1 -30.69 -57.76 -21.99
CA MET A 1 -31.37 -58.49 -23.08
C MET A 1 -30.49 -58.46 -24.32
N LYS A 2 -30.11 -59.64 -24.82
CA LYS A 2 -29.40 -59.86 -26.10
C LYS A 2 -30.41 -59.81 -27.24
N VAL A 3 -30.18 -58.97 -28.25
CA VAL A 3 -30.74 -59.13 -29.62
C VAL A 3 -29.68 -58.60 -30.59
N LYS A 4 -28.72 -59.43 -31.04
CA LYS A 4 -28.67 -60.06 -32.37
C LYS A 4 -29.18 -59.17 -33.52
N SER A 5 -28.26 -58.66 -34.34
CA SER A 5 -28.49 -58.58 -35.78
C SER A 5 -27.32 -59.27 -36.48
N GLN A 6 -27.66 -60.34 -37.19
CA GLN A 6 -26.75 -61.20 -37.92
C GLN A 6 -26.91 -60.92 -39.40
N THR A 7 -25.80 -60.51 -40.02
CA THR A 7 -25.22 -61.05 -41.27
C THR A 7 -25.96 -60.97 -42.62
N LYS A 8 -25.11 -60.66 -43.61
CA LYS A 8 -24.97 -61.19 -44.98
C LYS A 8 -25.53 -60.28 -46.09
N SER A 9 -24.89 -60.13 -47.26
CA SER A 9 -23.58 -60.54 -47.79
C SER A 9 -23.54 -60.19 -49.29
N VAL A 10 -22.32 -60.14 -49.86
CA VAL A 10 -21.97 -60.31 -51.30
C VAL A 10 -22.37 -59.10 -52.18
N VAL A 11 -21.48 -58.46 -52.96
CA VAL A 11 -20.89 -59.03 -54.18
C VAL A 11 -19.44 -58.57 -54.41
N ARG A 12 -18.54 -59.56 -54.45
CA ARG A 12 -17.24 -59.55 -55.12
C ARG A 12 -17.43 -59.58 -56.64
N ARG A 13 -16.59 -58.86 -57.39
CA ARG A 13 -16.00 -59.39 -58.63
C ARG A 13 -14.49 -59.17 -58.64
N LEU A 14 -13.80 -60.24 -59.04
CA LEU A 14 -12.37 -60.49 -59.04
C LEU A 14 -11.81 -60.36 -60.47
N LEU A 15 -10.54 -59.93 -60.51
CA LEU A 15 -9.42 -60.46 -61.30
C LEU A 15 -9.32 -60.29 -62.83
N ALA A 16 -8.13 -59.78 -63.19
CA ALA A 16 -7.11 -60.37 -64.09
C ALA A 16 -6.74 -59.51 -65.30
N GLY A 17 -5.45 -59.15 -65.41
CA GLY A 17 -4.90 -58.45 -66.57
C GLY A 17 -3.38 -58.32 -66.52
N LEU A 18 -2.70 -59.43 -66.79
CA LEU A 18 -1.34 -59.66 -67.28
C LEU A 18 -0.20 -58.66 -67.00
N ALA A 19 0.88 -59.24 -66.46
CA ALA A 19 2.25 -58.77 -66.55
C ALA A 19 2.72 -58.58 -68.01
N ALA A 20 3.27 -57.39 -68.28
CA ALA A 20 4.20 -57.15 -69.38
C ALA A 20 5.50 -56.60 -68.79
N VAL A 21 6.45 -57.51 -68.57
CA VAL A 21 7.85 -57.18 -68.28
C VAL A 21 8.45 -56.66 -69.59
N LEU A 22 8.51 -55.34 -69.73
CA LEU A 22 9.31 -54.69 -70.77
C LEU A 22 10.72 -54.49 -70.19
N VAL A 23 11.62 -55.42 -70.52
CA VAL A 23 13.07 -55.24 -70.33
C VAL A 23 13.53 -54.19 -71.34
N ILE A 24 13.45 -52.91 -70.95
CA ILE A 24 14.28 -51.89 -71.58
C ILE A 24 15.64 -52.05 -70.92
N GLY A 25 16.62 -52.52 -71.68
CA GLY A 25 18.03 -52.50 -71.33
C GLY A 25 18.54 -51.06 -71.25
N GLY A 26 18.05 -50.29 -70.29
CA GLY A 26 18.69 -49.09 -69.83
C GLY A 26 19.91 -49.53 -69.05
N HIS A 27 21.10 -49.20 -69.56
CA HIS A 27 22.33 -49.26 -68.78
C HIS A 27 22.04 -48.68 -67.40
N ALA A 28 22.27 -49.47 -66.35
CA ALA A 28 22.44 -48.93 -65.02
C ALA A 28 23.55 -47.89 -65.16
N ARG A 29 23.17 -46.62 -65.25
CA ARG A 29 24.12 -45.55 -64.99
C ARG A 29 24.55 -45.83 -63.56
N ASP A 30 25.85 -46.05 -63.36
CA ASP A 30 26.44 -46.03 -62.04
C ASP A 30 25.82 -44.86 -61.29
N ALA A 31 24.97 -45.15 -60.30
CA ALA A 31 24.54 -44.15 -59.34
C ALA A 31 25.81 -43.80 -58.57
N ARG A 32 26.58 -42.84 -59.09
CA ARG A 32 27.68 -42.24 -58.34
C ARG A 32 27.05 -41.78 -57.04
N ALA A 33 27.50 -42.35 -55.92
CA ALA A 33 27.09 -41.88 -54.60
C ALA A 33 27.30 -40.37 -54.59
N ALA A 34 26.24 -39.61 -54.29
CA ALA A 34 26.35 -38.16 -54.22
C ALA A 34 27.41 -37.82 -53.16
N ASN A 35 28.32 -36.91 -53.50
CA ASN A 35 29.18 -36.32 -52.49
C ASN A 35 28.27 -35.55 -51.52
N VAL A 36 28.48 -35.72 -50.22
CA VAL A 36 27.73 -35.03 -49.16
C VAL A 36 28.66 -34.27 -48.24
N CYS A 37 28.17 -33.16 -47.69
CA CYS A 37 28.84 -32.33 -46.70
C CYS A 37 27.83 -32.01 -45.59
N ASN A 38 27.79 -32.85 -44.56
CA ASN A 38 26.79 -32.75 -43.51
C ASN A 38 27.44 -32.13 -42.27
N ALA A 39 27.06 -30.90 -41.93
CA ALA A 39 27.33 -30.36 -40.60
C ALA A 39 26.37 -30.99 -39.58
N SER A 40 26.83 -31.22 -38.36
CA SER A 40 25.99 -31.64 -37.23
C SER A 40 25.81 -30.46 -36.29
N LEU A 41 24.56 -30.18 -35.93
CA LEU A 41 24.19 -29.06 -35.07
C LEU A 41 23.01 -29.49 -34.21
N ASP A 42 23.10 -29.23 -32.92
CA ASP A 42 22.05 -29.48 -31.94
C ASP A 42 22.02 -28.34 -30.91
N SER A 43 20.86 -28.06 -30.35
CA SER A 43 20.63 -26.93 -29.44
C SER A 43 19.86 -27.38 -28.22
N MET A 44 20.31 -26.99 -27.02
CA MET A 44 19.64 -27.28 -25.77
C MET A 44 19.86 -26.18 -24.74
N PHE A 45 18.88 -25.95 -23.87
CA PHE A 45 19.08 -25.08 -22.71
C PHE A 45 19.74 -25.85 -21.56
N THR A 46 20.82 -25.30 -21.00
CA THR A 46 21.59 -25.93 -19.91
C THR A 46 21.30 -25.33 -18.54
N SER A 47 20.75 -24.12 -18.49
CA SER A 47 20.25 -23.49 -17.27
C SER A 47 19.20 -22.42 -17.58
N GLY A 48 18.41 -22.05 -16.57
CA GLY A 48 17.30 -21.10 -16.67
C GLY A 48 15.97 -21.72 -16.23
N PRO A 49 14.89 -20.94 -16.19
CA PRO A 49 13.55 -21.48 -15.96
C PRO A 49 13.05 -22.26 -17.19
N ASN A 50 12.12 -23.20 -16.97
CA ASN A 50 11.44 -23.90 -18.07
C ASN A 50 10.44 -22.98 -18.78
N PHE A 51 9.88 -22.01 -18.03
CA PHE A 51 9.02 -20.96 -18.54
C PHE A 51 9.54 -19.61 -18.10
N VAL A 52 10.01 -18.82 -19.07
CA VAL A 52 10.53 -17.48 -18.79
C VAL A 52 9.39 -16.51 -18.47
N VAL A 53 9.65 -15.54 -17.61
CA VAL A 53 8.73 -14.43 -17.34
C VAL A 53 9.37 -13.18 -17.96
N PRO A 54 8.88 -12.71 -19.14
CA PRO A 54 9.48 -11.57 -19.81
C PRO A 54 9.58 -10.34 -18.90
N GLY A 55 10.79 -9.78 -18.77
CA GLY A 55 11.08 -8.60 -17.95
C GLY A 55 11.22 -8.84 -16.43
N ASP A 56 11.09 -10.08 -15.95
CA ASP A 56 11.47 -10.46 -14.58
C ASP A 56 12.93 -10.92 -14.55
N ALA A 57 13.82 -10.07 -14.04
CA ALA A 57 15.26 -10.32 -13.98
C ALA A 57 15.67 -11.60 -13.22
N THR A 58 14.75 -12.23 -12.48
CA THR A 58 15.00 -13.51 -11.81
C THR A 58 14.60 -14.72 -12.64
N ARG A 59 13.83 -14.52 -13.72
CA ARG A 59 13.19 -15.57 -14.54
C ARG A 59 13.17 -15.26 -16.04
N ASP A 60 13.94 -14.29 -16.52
CA ASP A 60 13.99 -13.90 -17.94
C ASP A 60 15.20 -14.45 -18.70
N THR A 61 16.17 -15.04 -17.99
CA THR A 61 17.46 -15.45 -18.57
C THR A 61 17.55 -16.98 -18.70
N VAL A 62 17.95 -17.43 -19.90
CA VAL A 62 18.27 -18.83 -20.20
C VAL A 62 19.68 -18.94 -20.76
N ARG A 63 20.34 -20.08 -20.54
CA ARG A 63 21.65 -20.40 -21.12
C ARG A 63 21.49 -21.45 -22.19
N LEU A 64 21.79 -21.08 -23.43
CA LEU A 64 21.72 -21.97 -24.58
C LEU A 64 23.09 -22.60 -24.82
N GLN A 65 23.11 -23.91 -25.08
CA GLN A 65 24.26 -24.65 -25.58
C GLN A 65 24.00 -25.11 -27.00
N LEU A 66 24.93 -24.79 -27.90
CA LEU A 66 25.00 -25.30 -29.26
C LEU A 66 26.08 -26.37 -29.34
N THR A 67 25.71 -27.57 -29.75
CA THR A 67 26.65 -28.68 -30.00
C THR A 67 27.03 -28.69 -31.47
N LEU A 68 28.33 -28.52 -31.75
CA LEU A 68 28.89 -28.44 -33.09
C LEU A 68 29.55 -29.77 -33.48
N GLY A 69 29.39 -30.17 -34.74
CA GLY A 69 30.02 -31.37 -35.26
C GLY A 69 29.93 -31.51 -36.78
N ALA A 70 30.34 -32.66 -37.28
CA ALA A 70 30.24 -33.06 -38.67
C ALA A 70 29.69 -34.49 -38.79
N GLY A 71 28.61 -34.64 -39.56
CA GLY A 71 28.10 -35.94 -39.95
C GLY A 71 28.97 -36.61 -41.02
N THR A 72 28.38 -37.57 -41.74
CA THR A 72 29.06 -38.25 -42.84
C THR A 72 29.43 -37.26 -43.95
N ILE A 73 30.69 -37.30 -44.41
CA ILE A 73 31.21 -36.54 -45.55
C ILE A 73 31.79 -37.54 -46.55
N THR A 74 31.39 -37.45 -47.82
CA THR A 74 31.83 -38.38 -48.88
C THR A 74 32.55 -37.66 -50.02
N GLY A 75 33.41 -38.38 -50.75
CA GLY A 75 34.12 -37.83 -51.91
C GLY A 75 35.28 -36.89 -51.59
N ALA A 76 35.74 -36.86 -50.33
CA ALA A 76 36.87 -36.05 -49.90
C ALA A 76 38.24 -36.66 -50.27
N PRO A 77 39.28 -35.84 -50.49
CA PRO A 77 40.62 -36.31 -50.81
C PRO A 77 41.26 -37.08 -49.63
N THR A 78 41.95 -38.18 -49.94
CA THR A 78 42.78 -38.94 -48.99
C THR A 78 44.26 -38.85 -49.40
N PRO A 79 45.17 -38.43 -48.50
CA PRO A 79 45.01 -37.64 -47.26
C PRO A 79 44.65 -36.15 -47.52
N PRO A 80 44.02 -35.41 -46.57
CA PRO A 80 43.90 -35.68 -45.13
C PRO A 80 42.65 -36.49 -44.69
N GLY A 81 41.75 -36.86 -45.60
CA GLY A 81 40.47 -37.50 -45.26
C GLY A 81 39.32 -36.49 -45.12
N PRO A 82 38.05 -36.94 -44.95
CA PRO A 82 36.87 -36.07 -44.92
C PRO A 82 36.86 -35.08 -43.75
N GLN A 83 36.61 -33.81 -44.04
CA GLN A 83 36.64 -32.73 -43.06
C GLN A 83 35.65 -31.61 -43.38
N LEU A 84 35.02 -31.08 -42.34
CA LEU A 84 34.24 -29.84 -42.31
C LEU A 84 35.12 -28.70 -41.77
N THR A 85 35.05 -27.54 -42.40
CA THR A 85 35.62 -26.27 -41.93
C THR A 85 34.48 -25.32 -41.61
N LEU A 86 34.34 -24.96 -40.34
CA LEU A 86 33.37 -23.99 -39.85
C LEU A 86 34.02 -22.61 -39.80
N HIS A 87 33.42 -21.66 -40.52
CA HIS A 87 33.86 -20.27 -40.57
C HIS A 87 33.01 -19.37 -39.69
N ARG A 88 31.68 -19.58 -39.67
CA ARG A 88 30.71 -18.81 -38.90
C ARG A 88 29.54 -19.70 -38.49
N LEU A 89 28.80 -19.27 -37.48
CA LEU A 89 27.54 -19.85 -37.05
C LEU A 89 26.53 -18.72 -36.88
N ARG A 90 25.30 -18.92 -37.34
CA ARG A 90 24.23 -17.92 -37.20
C ARG A 90 23.18 -18.38 -36.21
N PHE A 91 22.62 -17.42 -35.50
CA PHE A 91 21.56 -17.61 -34.53
C PHE A 91 20.58 -16.45 -34.62
N ASP A 92 19.32 -16.72 -34.94
CA ASP A 92 18.24 -15.74 -34.90
C ASP A 92 17.54 -15.81 -33.54
N LEU A 93 17.39 -14.65 -32.89
CA LEU A 93 16.89 -14.50 -31.52
C LEU A 93 15.38 -14.71 -31.38
N ASP A 94 14.59 -14.28 -32.37
CA ASP A 94 13.14 -14.47 -32.41
C ASP A 94 12.63 -14.54 -33.85
N CYS A 95 11.77 -15.53 -34.12
CA CYS A 95 11.38 -15.93 -35.47
C CYS A 95 9.89 -16.18 -35.63
N SER A 96 9.17 -15.25 -36.28
CA SER A 96 7.76 -15.46 -36.63
C SER A 96 7.56 -16.58 -37.66
N THR A 97 8.45 -16.68 -38.65
CA THR A 97 8.50 -17.74 -39.66
C THR A 97 9.87 -17.77 -40.33
N GLY A 98 10.24 -18.92 -40.92
CA GLY A 98 11.20 -18.96 -42.03
C GLY A 98 12.41 -19.88 -41.85
N ALA A 99 13.50 -19.48 -42.48
CA ALA A 99 14.83 -20.09 -42.47
C ALA A 99 15.83 -18.94 -42.33
N LEU A 100 17.06 -19.21 -41.90
CA LEU A 100 18.06 -18.17 -41.64
C LEU A 100 18.31 -17.21 -42.83
N PRO A 101 18.27 -15.88 -42.63
CA PRO A 101 17.70 -15.17 -41.48
C PRO A 101 16.17 -15.18 -41.50
N CYS A 102 15.55 -15.44 -40.35
CA CYS A 102 14.11 -15.47 -40.18
C CYS A 102 13.49 -14.07 -40.09
N GLN A 103 12.16 -14.03 -40.09
CA GLN A 103 11.42 -12.79 -39.89
C GLN A 103 11.37 -12.42 -38.40
N ASP A 104 12.09 -11.35 -38.06
CA ASP A 104 12.21 -10.71 -36.74
C ASP A 104 10.84 -10.28 -36.16
N GLN A 105 10.56 -10.70 -34.91
CA GLN A 105 9.36 -10.37 -34.15
C GLN A 105 9.52 -9.08 -33.33
N GLY A 106 10.70 -8.46 -33.38
CA GLY A 106 11.04 -7.21 -32.73
C GLY A 106 12.01 -7.42 -31.57
N ALA A 107 11.90 -6.61 -30.53
CA ALA A 107 12.78 -6.75 -29.38
C ALA A 107 12.21 -7.80 -28.40
N VAL A 108 12.07 -9.07 -28.78
CA VAL A 108 11.53 -10.13 -27.90
C VAL A 108 12.67 -10.72 -27.05
N VAL A 109 13.76 -11.12 -27.71
CA VAL A 109 14.95 -11.69 -27.06
C VAL A 109 16.15 -10.78 -27.24
N SER A 110 16.99 -10.72 -26.20
CA SER A 110 18.26 -10.01 -26.19
C SER A 110 19.39 -11.00 -26.04
N TYR A 111 20.40 -10.89 -26.89
CA TYR A 111 21.67 -11.59 -26.72
C TYR A 111 22.41 -11.03 -25.51
N GLY A 112 22.95 -11.90 -24.63
CA GLY A 112 23.70 -11.50 -23.43
C GLY A 112 25.07 -10.86 -23.71
N GLY A 113 25.55 -10.93 -24.97
CA GLY A 113 26.83 -10.39 -25.39
C GLY A 113 27.99 -11.37 -25.27
N ASP A 114 29.12 -11.01 -25.88
CA ASP A 114 30.30 -11.88 -25.99
C ASP A 114 30.89 -12.24 -24.62
N SER A 115 30.64 -11.44 -23.58
CA SER A 115 31.08 -11.73 -22.20
C SER A 115 30.41 -12.95 -21.57
N THR A 116 29.25 -13.37 -22.10
CA THR A 116 28.53 -14.56 -21.61
C THR A 116 28.99 -15.85 -22.31
N VAL A 117 29.75 -15.70 -23.39
CA VAL A 117 30.16 -16.79 -24.26
C VAL A 117 31.20 -17.67 -23.56
N THR A 118 30.90 -18.96 -23.48
CA THR A 118 31.88 -19.99 -23.11
C THR A 118 31.93 -21.07 -24.18
N THR A 119 33.09 -21.69 -24.35
CA THR A 119 33.26 -22.76 -25.33
C THR A 119 34.32 -23.74 -24.87
N ASP A 120 34.18 -25.00 -25.26
CA ASP A 120 35.24 -26.01 -25.18
C ASP A 120 35.83 -26.34 -26.58
N CYS A 121 35.48 -25.54 -27.61
CA CYS A 121 36.02 -25.70 -28.94
C CYS A 121 37.55 -25.50 -28.94
N PRO A 122 38.34 -26.49 -29.40
CA PRO A 122 39.78 -26.46 -29.23
C PRO A 122 40.46 -25.25 -29.89
N GLY A 123 41.17 -24.46 -29.09
CA GLY A 123 42.08 -23.43 -29.57
C GLY A 123 41.42 -22.19 -30.17
N VAL A 124 40.11 -22.01 -29.99
CA VAL A 124 39.38 -20.86 -30.52
C VAL A 124 38.74 -20.02 -29.41
N THR A 125 38.60 -18.74 -29.70
CA THR A 125 37.70 -17.83 -28.98
C THR A 125 36.63 -17.37 -29.95
N TRP A 126 35.47 -16.98 -29.46
CA TRP A 126 34.38 -16.50 -30.31
C TRP A 126 34.20 -14.99 -30.17
N SER A 127 33.71 -14.37 -31.22
CA SER A 127 33.23 -12.98 -31.25
C SER A 127 31.96 -12.92 -32.08
N THR A 128 31.10 -11.94 -31.82
CA THR A 128 29.88 -11.74 -32.60
C THR A 128 29.88 -10.40 -33.35
N ASN A 129 28.91 -10.24 -34.24
CA ASN A 129 28.56 -8.93 -34.81
C ASN A 129 27.92 -7.97 -33.80
N VAL A 130 27.60 -8.43 -32.57
CA VAL A 130 26.97 -7.63 -31.51
C VAL A 130 27.67 -7.84 -30.15
N PRO A 131 28.95 -7.46 -29.98
CA PRO A 131 29.74 -7.89 -28.83
C PRO A 131 29.19 -7.46 -27.45
N GLY A 132 28.49 -6.33 -27.40
CA GLY A 132 27.86 -5.83 -26.17
C GLY A 132 26.50 -6.45 -25.85
N GLY A 133 25.99 -7.36 -26.70
CA GLY A 133 24.65 -7.89 -26.59
C GLY A 133 23.56 -6.91 -27.01
N GLY A 134 22.32 -7.25 -26.69
CA GLY A 134 21.12 -6.48 -27.00
C GLY A 134 20.15 -7.20 -27.93
N SER A 135 19.02 -6.54 -28.20
CA SER A 135 17.92 -7.03 -29.05
C SER A 135 17.75 -6.23 -30.35
N ALA A 136 18.69 -5.33 -30.67
CA ALA A 136 18.61 -4.49 -31.87
C ALA A 136 18.97 -5.25 -33.16
N THR A 137 19.46 -6.48 -33.06
CA THR A 137 19.87 -7.32 -34.19
C THR A 137 19.37 -8.73 -33.93
N ASN A 138 18.48 -9.21 -34.79
CA ASN A 138 17.92 -10.55 -34.67
C ASN A 138 18.97 -11.63 -35.01
N GLU A 139 19.69 -11.49 -36.13
CA GLU A 139 20.69 -12.48 -36.55
C GLU A 139 22.06 -12.21 -35.92
N ILE A 140 22.43 -13.04 -34.95
CA ILE A 140 23.74 -13.07 -34.32
C ILE A 140 24.68 -13.98 -35.11
N VAL A 141 25.82 -13.44 -35.52
CA VAL A 141 26.84 -14.14 -36.31
C VAL A 141 28.07 -14.39 -35.46
N PHE A 142 28.20 -15.61 -34.97
CA PHE A 142 29.35 -16.07 -34.21
C PHE A 142 30.51 -16.41 -35.15
N THR A 143 31.67 -15.79 -34.89
CA THR A 143 32.91 -15.99 -35.65
C THR A 143 34.02 -16.49 -34.72
N PRO A 144 34.57 -17.70 -34.92
CA PRO A 144 35.71 -18.18 -34.18
C PRO A 144 36.99 -17.46 -34.63
N SER A 145 37.94 -17.28 -33.72
CA SER A 145 39.21 -16.58 -33.99
C SER A 145 40.04 -17.21 -35.11
N THR A 146 39.88 -18.52 -35.30
CA THR A 146 40.36 -19.26 -36.47
C THR A 146 39.31 -20.28 -36.91
N PRO A 147 39.18 -20.61 -38.21
CA PRO A 147 38.24 -21.61 -38.68
C PRO A 147 38.39 -22.95 -37.95
N ILE A 148 37.27 -23.55 -37.54
CA ILE A 148 37.26 -24.80 -36.80
C ILE A 148 37.21 -25.96 -37.78
N MET A 149 38.07 -26.95 -37.56
CA MET A 149 38.26 -28.10 -38.43
C MET A 149 37.73 -29.36 -37.75
N ILE A 150 36.67 -29.95 -38.29
CA ILE A 150 35.99 -31.12 -37.71
C ILE A 150 36.10 -32.31 -38.66
N ALA A 151 36.61 -33.44 -38.16
CA ALA A 151 36.68 -34.67 -38.94
C ALA A 151 35.26 -35.20 -39.25
N GLY A 152 35.05 -35.68 -40.48
CA GLY A 152 33.76 -36.27 -40.87
C GLY A 152 33.38 -37.47 -39.98
N GLY A 153 32.13 -37.51 -39.53
CA GLY A 153 31.60 -38.52 -38.63
C GLY A 153 31.69 -38.20 -37.14
N VAL A 154 32.21 -37.01 -36.76
CA VAL A 154 32.27 -36.54 -35.36
C VAL A 154 31.09 -35.61 -35.07
N ASN A 155 29.98 -36.15 -34.55
CA ASN A 155 28.74 -35.37 -34.35
C ASN A 155 28.74 -34.46 -33.10
N ASN A 156 29.56 -34.77 -32.09
CA ASN A 156 29.74 -33.97 -30.88
C ASN A 156 31.22 -33.62 -30.73
N PHE A 157 31.65 -32.56 -31.42
CA PHE A 157 33.04 -32.13 -31.43
C PHE A 157 33.33 -31.13 -30.32
N CYS A 158 32.48 -30.11 -30.17
CA CYS A 158 32.57 -29.11 -29.11
C CYS A 158 31.22 -28.39 -28.90
N HIS A 159 31.17 -27.56 -27.88
CA HIS A 159 30.04 -26.78 -27.41
C HIS A 159 30.36 -25.27 -27.42
N LEU A 160 29.34 -24.50 -27.77
CA LEU A 160 29.31 -23.04 -27.63
C LEU A 160 28.10 -22.70 -26.77
N GLU A 161 28.31 -22.00 -25.66
CA GLU A 161 27.25 -21.57 -24.76
C GLU A 161 27.22 -20.05 -24.64
N PHE A 162 26.03 -19.50 -24.48
CA PHE A 162 25.81 -18.07 -24.22
C PHE A 162 24.45 -17.83 -23.57
N ASP A 163 24.29 -16.65 -22.98
CA ASP A 163 23.05 -16.28 -22.32
C ASP A 163 22.13 -15.52 -23.28
N LEU A 164 20.83 -15.76 -23.10
CA LEU A 164 19.72 -15.09 -23.77
C LEU A 164 18.79 -14.54 -22.71
N VAL A 165 18.31 -13.32 -22.93
CA VAL A 165 17.41 -12.62 -22.00
C VAL A 165 16.11 -12.28 -22.72
N VAL A 166 14.98 -12.77 -22.22
CA VAL A 166 13.66 -12.50 -22.78
C VAL A 166 13.14 -11.18 -22.23
N VAL A 167 13.24 -10.14 -23.06
CA VAL A 167 13.01 -8.76 -22.64
C VAL A 167 11.55 -8.32 -22.82
N ASN A 168 10.83 -8.89 -23.79
CA ASN A 168 9.43 -8.60 -24.04
C ASN A 168 8.67 -9.89 -24.40
N PRO A 169 7.36 -9.96 -24.14
CA PRO A 169 6.53 -11.04 -24.66
C PRO A 169 6.48 -10.99 -26.19
N GLU A 170 6.20 -12.14 -26.82
CA GLU A 170 5.97 -12.16 -28.26
C GLU A 170 4.75 -11.30 -28.64
N PRO A 171 4.78 -10.66 -29.83
CA PRO A 171 3.63 -9.94 -30.34
C PRO A 171 2.42 -10.87 -30.49
N THR A 172 1.31 -10.54 -29.84
CA THR A 172 0.05 -11.30 -29.96
C THR A 172 -0.81 -10.87 -31.15
N SER A 173 -0.41 -9.81 -31.85
CA SER A 173 -1.09 -9.30 -33.03
C SER A 173 -0.16 -8.46 -33.89
N GLY A 174 -0.55 -8.27 -35.16
CA GLY A 174 0.18 -7.44 -36.12
C GLY A 174 1.01 -8.27 -37.10
N PRO A 175 1.84 -7.61 -37.93
CA PRO A 175 2.64 -8.29 -38.96
C PRO A 175 3.81 -9.10 -38.38
N GLN A 176 4.18 -8.84 -37.12
CA GLN A 176 5.28 -9.51 -36.41
C GLN A 176 4.79 -10.65 -35.51
N SER A 177 3.48 -10.86 -35.37
CA SER A 177 2.94 -11.98 -34.59
C SER A 177 2.81 -13.24 -35.45
N ASP A 178 2.94 -14.40 -34.81
CA ASP A 178 2.65 -15.71 -35.39
C ASP A 178 1.51 -16.42 -34.64
N ALA A 179 1.50 -17.76 -34.69
CA ALA A 179 0.47 -18.60 -34.08
C ALA A 179 0.87 -19.14 -32.69
N THR A 180 2.06 -18.79 -32.20
CA THR A 180 2.73 -19.38 -31.04
C THR A 180 3.14 -18.32 -30.00
N PRO A 181 2.28 -17.35 -29.61
CA PRO A 181 2.67 -16.16 -28.81
C PRO A 181 3.14 -16.41 -27.37
N LEU A 182 3.31 -17.67 -26.97
CA LEU A 182 3.88 -18.10 -25.68
C LEU A 182 5.13 -18.98 -25.90
N VAL A 183 5.69 -19.03 -27.10
CA VAL A 183 6.81 -19.88 -27.46
C VAL A 183 7.66 -19.09 -28.44
N ILE A 184 8.78 -18.58 -27.96
CA ILE A 184 9.75 -17.91 -28.83
C ILE A 184 10.41 -18.96 -29.69
N GLU A 185 10.32 -18.82 -31.00
CA GLU A 185 11.06 -19.67 -31.92
C GLU A 185 12.42 -19.06 -32.27
N GLU A 186 13.47 -19.87 -32.18
CA GLU A 186 14.85 -19.50 -32.50
C GLU A 186 15.38 -20.39 -33.61
N LEU A 187 16.23 -19.86 -34.49
CA LEU A 187 16.87 -20.63 -35.54
C LEU A 187 18.37 -20.54 -35.46
N VAL A 188 19.05 -21.65 -35.75
CA VAL A 188 20.51 -21.72 -35.74
C VAL A 188 21.03 -22.48 -36.95
N GLY A 189 22.15 -22.09 -37.53
CA GLY A 189 22.72 -22.84 -38.65
C GLY A 189 23.75 -22.12 -39.51
N PHE A 190 23.88 -22.63 -40.74
CA PHE A 190 24.90 -22.23 -41.70
C PHE A 190 24.27 -21.73 -43.00
N VAL A 191 24.68 -20.53 -43.44
CA VAL A 191 24.31 -19.95 -44.73
C VAL A 191 25.34 -20.34 -45.81
N GLN A 192 24.82 -20.68 -46.99
CA GLN A 192 25.60 -21.12 -48.15
C GLN A 192 26.33 -19.98 -48.86
N ALA A 193 27.40 -20.31 -49.60
CA ALA A 193 28.35 -19.34 -50.16
C ALA A 193 27.80 -18.43 -51.28
N ALA A 194 26.56 -18.62 -51.73
CA ALA A 194 25.90 -17.64 -52.60
C ALA A 194 25.83 -16.24 -51.94
N ALA A 195 25.94 -16.17 -50.60
CA ALA A 195 25.99 -14.93 -49.84
C ALA A 195 27.42 -14.46 -49.46
N PHE A 196 28.44 -15.33 -49.44
CA PHE A 196 29.81 -15.03 -48.96
C PHE A 196 30.87 -15.93 -49.61
N ALA A 197 32.10 -15.46 -49.83
CA ALA A 197 33.12 -16.16 -50.64
C ALA A 197 33.43 -17.62 -50.24
N ASP A 198 33.21 -18.01 -48.98
CA ASP A 198 33.37 -19.38 -48.47
C ASP A 198 32.12 -19.90 -47.72
N GLY A 199 30.99 -19.18 -47.74
CA GLY A 199 29.81 -19.51 -46.92
C GLY A 199 30.11 -19.47 -45.41
N ASP A 200 29.25 -20.11 -44.60
CA ASP A 200 29.46 -20.26 -43.16
C ASP A 200 30.20 -21.55 -42.80
N ALA A 201 30.08 -22.59 -43.63
CA ALA A 201 30.84 -23.84 -43.49
C ALA A 201 31.07 -24.56 -44.84
N THR A 202 32.24 -25.18 -44.99
CA THR A 202 32.66 -25.90 -46.21
C THR A 202 33.25 -27.26 -45.88
N CYS A 203 33.14 -28.22 -46.79
CA CYS A 203 33.88 -29.47 -46.71
C CYS A 203 35.03 -29.50 -47.70
N ASN A 204 36.07 -30.25 -47.37
CA ASN A 204 37.23 -30.44 -48.23
C ASN A 204 36.98 -31.32 -49.48
N ASN A 205 35.73 -31.75 -49.71
CA ASN A 205 35.26 -32.31 -50.98
C ASN A 205 34.72 -31.23 -51.94
N GLY A 206 34.85 -29.94 -51.58
CA GLY A 206 34.40 -28.79 -52.37
C GLY A 206 32.91 -28.48 -52.25
N LEU A 207 32.18 -29.19 -51.39
CA LEU A 207 30.77 -28.91 -51.13
C LEU A 207 30.60 -27.99 -49.93
N GLN A 208 29.48 -27.27 -49.92
CA GLN A 208 29.08 -26.44 -48.78
C GLN A 208 28.30 -27.27 -47.78
N ALA A 209 28.55 -27.01 -46.50
CA ALA A 209 27.75 -27.59 -45.44
C ALA A 209 26.46 -26.78 -45.29
N GLY A 210 25.34 -27.49 -45.21
CA GLY A 210 24.07 -26.95 -44.76
C GLY A 210 23.57 -27.79 -43.60
N ASN A 211 23.14 -27.13 -42.54
CA ASN A 211 22.25 -27.68 -41.54
C ASN A 211 21.61 -26.52 -40.78
N GLN A 212 20.37 -26.70 -40.34
CA GLN A 212 19.67 -25.75 -39.49
C GLN A 212 19.02 -26.51 -38.35
N GLY A 213 19.10 -25.94 -37.15
CA GLY A 213 18.40 -26.36 -35.96
C GLY A 213 17.42 -25.28 -35.53
N SER A 214 16.54 -25.65 -34.60
CA SER A 214 15.63 -24.72 -33.95
C SER A 214 15.68 -24.94 -32.45
N ALA A 215 15.62 -23.85 -31.69
CA ALA A 215 15.33 -23.87 -30.27
C ALA A 215 13.99 -23.16 -30.02
N ALA A 216 13.42 -23.39 -28.84
CA ALA A 216 12.17 -22.77 -28.47
C ALA A 216 12.19 -22.41 -26.99
N ILE A 217 11.86 -21.16 -26.66
CA ILE A 217 11.77 -20.68 -25.27
C ILE A 217 10.29 -20.52 -24.89
N PRO A 218 9.73 -21.43 -24.08
CA PRO A 218 8.38 -21.27 -23.56
C PRO A 218 8.29 -20.07 -22.63
N GLN A 219 7.24 -19.26 -22.79
CA GLN A 219 6.97 -18.11 -21.95
C GLN A 219 5.79 -18.35 -21.02
N CYS A 220 5.82 -17.67 -19.88
CA CYS A 220 4.66 -17.51 -19.02
C CYS A 220 3.68 -16.49 -19.63
N PRO A 221 2.36 -16.73 -19.56
CA PRO A 221 1.38 -15.74 -19.97
C PRO A 221 1.58 -14.42 -19.22
N VAL A 222 1.63 -13.29 -19.93
CA VAL A 222 1.73 -11.96 -19.34
C VAL A 222 0.39 -11.20 -19.39
N PRO A 223 0.04 -10.43 -18.35
CA PRO A 223 0.78 -10.22 -17.11
C PRO A 223 0.67 -11.42 -16.15
N CYS A 224 1.80 -11.90 -15.62
CA CYS A 224 1.85 -12.80 -14.46
C CYS A 224 2.54 -12.12 -13.28
N ALA A 225 2.08 -10.90 -12.98
CA ALA A 225 2.53 -10.16 -11.82
C ALA A 225 1.47 -10.23 -10.74
N GLY A 226 1.90 -10.42 -9.49
CA GLY A 226 1.02 -10.29 -8.34
C GLY A 226 0.45 -8.87 -8.20
N ASP A 227 -0.63 -8.76 -7.45
CA ASP A 227 -1.19 -7.49 -7.00
C ASP A 227 -1.21 -7.44 -5.46
N ALA A 228 -1.81 -6.40 -4.88
CA ALA A 228 -1.84 -6.23 -3.43
C ALA A 228 -2.50 -7.40 -2.67
N CYS A 229 -3.39 -8.17 -3.32
CA CYS A 229 -4.16 -9.25 -2.71
C CYS A 229 -4.00 -10.60 -3.39
N THR A 230 -3.24 -10.70 -4.49
CA THR A 230 -3.03 -11.93 -5.22
C THR A 230 -1.55 -12.13 -5.47
N ASP A 231 -0.97 -13.19 -4.92
CA ASP A 231 0.34 -13.65 -5.36
C ASP A 231 0.16 -14.41 -6.67
N ARG A 232 1.03 -14.19 -7.65
CA ARG A 232 0.98 -14.88 -8.94
C ARG A 232 2.32 -15.51 -9.23
N VAL A 233 2.30 -16.80 -9.55
CA VAL A 233 3.49 -17.59 -9.87
C VAL A 233 3.24 -18.32 -11.19
N CYS A 234 4.30 -18.42 -11.99
CA CYS A 234 4.33 -19.29 -13.15
C CYS A 234 5.25 -20.49 -12.86
N PRO A 235 4.69 -21.67 -12.54
CA PRO A 235 5.50 -22.83 -12.18
C PRO A 235 6.30 -23.37 -13.36
N ASP A 236 7.52 -23.84 -13.09
CA ASP A 236 8.37 -24.51 -14.09
C ASP A 236 7.96 -25.97 -14.34
N ASP A 237 7.32 -26.60 -13.35
CA ASP A 237 7.02 -28.02 -13.33
C ASP A 237 5.63 -28.31 -12.75
N GLY A 238 5.16 -29.54 -12.97
CA GLY A 238 3.90 -30.05 -12.43
C GLY A 238 2.69 -29.77 -13.34
N PRO A 239 1.47 -30.04 -12.85
CA PRO A 239 0.25 -29.98 -13.67
C PRO A 239 -0.12 -28.57 -14.13
N ASN A 240 0.44 -27.53 -13.49
CA ASN A 240 0.20 -26.12 -13.80
C ASN A 240 1.44 -25.43 -14.43
N ALA A 241 2.42 -26.21 -14.89
CA ALA A 241 3.63 -25.67 -15.49
C ALA A 241 3.29 -24.75 -16.67
N GLY A 242 3.93 -23.58 -16.74
CA GLY A 242 3.69 -22.59 -17.79
C GLY A 242 2.34 -21.88 -17.72
N THR A 243 1.57 -22.07 -16.65
CA THR A 243 0.33 -21.32 -16.42
C THR A 243 0.54 -20.30 -15.32
N CYS A 244 -0.08 -19.12 -15.46
CA CYS A 244 -0.06 -18.12 -14.39
C CYS A 244 -1.07 -18.49 -13.31
N VAL A 245 -0.59 -19.00 -12.18
CA VAL A 245 -1.42 -19.45 -11.06
C VAL A 245 -1.46 -18.36 -10.00
N GLY A 246 -2.67 -17.92 -9.65
CA GLY A 246 -2.89 -16.99 -8.55
C GLY A 246 -3.18 -17.71 -7.24
N THR A 247 -2.64 -17.16 -6.14
CA THR A 247 -3.00 -17.54 -4.77
C THR A 247 -3.46 -16.28 -4.03
N PRO A 248 -4.68 -16.25 -3.48
CA PRO A 248 -5.15 -15.09 -2.71
C PRO A 248 -4.31 -14.93 -1.44
N LEU A 249 -3.86 -13.71 -1.21
CA LEU A 249 -3.30 -13.29 0.06
C LEU A 249 -4.46 -13.07 1.03
N VAL A 250 -4.38 -13.63 2.24
CA VAL A 250 -5.44 -13.54 3.25
C VAL A 250 -4.93 -12.78 4.46
N SER A 251 -5.72 -11.82 4.93
CA SER A 251 -5.39 -10.93 6.06
C SER A 251 -4.15 -10.05 5.87
N GLN A 252 -3.65 -9.94 4.63
CA GLN A 252 -2.62 -8.97 4.29
C GLN A 252 -3.24 -7.58 4.14
N PRO A 253 -2.60 -6.52 4.65
CA PRO A 253 -3.05 -5.15 4.42
C PRO A 253 -3.08 -4.82 2.93
N CYS A 254 -4.12 -4.12 2.51
CA CYS A 254 -4.22 -3.59 1.15
C CYS A 254 -4.52 -2.09 1.20
N THR A 255 -4.61 -1.45 0.03
CA THR A 255 -4.83 0.01 -0.04
C THR A 255 -6.19 0.35 0.53
N ASP A 256 -6.21 1.21 1.54
CA ASP A 256 -7.45 1.76 2.07
C ASP A 256 -7.97 2.90 1.16
N THR A 257 -9.25 2.81 0.75
CA THR A 257 -9.87 3.69 -0.23
C THR A 257 -11.19 4.31 0.23
N ASP A 258 -11.75 3.88 1.36
CA ASP A 258 -13.02 4.43 1.87
C ASP A 258 -12.80 5.65 2.79
N GLY A 259 -11.56 5.89 3.23
CA GLY A 259 -11.17 7.00 4.09
C GLY A 259 -11.68 6.87 5.52
N ASN A 260 -12.21 5.71 5.90
CA ASN A 260 -12.69 5.43 7.24
C ASN A 260 -11.60 4.74 8.06
N VAL A 261 -10.92 5.51 8.90
CA VAL A 261 -9.83 5.00 9.76
C VAL A 261 -10.27 3.94 10.78
N CYS A 262 -11.58 3.78 11.02
CA CYS A 262 -12.11 2.79 11.93
C CYS A 262 -12.27 1.40 11.30
N THR A 263 -12.19 1.33 9.97
CA THR A 263 -12.13 0.08 9.21
C THR A 263 -10.71 -0.14 8.71
N LEU A 264 -10.26 -1.39 8.75
CA LEU A 264 -8.93 -1.77 8.31
C LEU A 264 -9.07 -2.63 7.06
N ALA A 265 -8.57 -2.12 5.95
CA ALA A 265 -8.57 -2.82 4.68
C ALA A 265 -7.65 -4.04 4.73
N GLY A 266 -8.14 -5.17 4.23
CA GLY A 266 -7.41 -6.42 4.20
C GLY A 266 -7.82 -7.30 3.03
N CYS A 267 -6.90 -8.16 2.62
CA CYS A 267 -7.13 -9.07 1.51
C CYS A 267 -7.94 -10.30 1.94
N GLU A 268 -8.91 -10.66 1.11
CA GLU A 268 -9.71 -11.87 1.23
C GLU A 268 -9.70 -12.65 -0.10
N ALA A 269 -9.97 -13.95 -0.04
CA ALA A 269 -10.17 -14.74 -1.27
C ALA A 269 -11.44 -14.27 -1.99
N SER A 270 -11.36 -14.12 -3.31
CA SER A 270 -12.53 -13.74 -4.12
C SER A 270 -13.60 -14.83 -4.04
N PRO A 271 -14.88 -14.48 -3.78
CA PRO A 271 -15.97 -15.45 -3.71
C PRO A 271 -16.33 -16.04 -5.08
N THR A 272 -15.88 -15.43 -6.18
CA THR A 272 -16.17 -15.87 -7.55
C THR A 272 -14.95 -16.47 -8.26
N ASP A 273 -13.75 -16.30 -7.71
CA ASP A 273 -12.51 -16.85 -8.24
C ASP A 273 -11.54 -17.25 -7.11
N PRO A 274 -11.39 -18.54 -6.80
CA PRO A 274 -10.52 -18.98 -5.71
C PRO A 274 -9.02 -18.73 -5.97
N THR A 275 -8.64 -18.31 -7.17
CA THR A 275 -7.24 -17.98 -7.53
C THR A 275 -6.90 -16.49 -7.40
N SER A 276 -7.89 -15.64 -7.09
CA SER A 276 -7.70 -14.20 -6.99
C SER A 276 -8.10 -13.70 -5.60
N GLY A 277 -7.36 -12.72 -5.08
CA GLY A 277 -7.73 -11.98 -3.88
C GLY A 277 -8.47 -10.68 -4.20
N VAL A 278 -9.26 -10.20 -3.25
CA VAL A 278 -9.95 -8.91 -3.29
C VAL A 278 -9.60 -8.10 -2.04
N CYS A 279 -9.39 -6.81 -2.21
CA CYS A 279 -9.23 -5.89 -1.08
C CYS A 279 -10.61 -5.57 -0.50
N VAL A 280 -10.81 -5.94 0.77
CA VAL A 280 -12.05 -5.68 1.52
C VAL A 280 -11.77 -4.57 2.51
N GLN A 281 -12.42 -3.42 2.32
CA GLN A 281 -12.21 -2.24 3.17
C GLN A 281 -12.57 -2.48 4.65
N THR A 282 -13.51 -3.39 4.90
CA THR A 282 -14.01 -3.74 6.24
C THR A 282 -13.55 -5.12 6.69
N HIS A 283 -12.31 -5.51 6.38
CA HIS A 283 -11.76 -6.83 6.74
C HIS A 283 -11.69 -6.98 8.27
N THR A 284 -11.13 -5.98 8.96
CA THR A 284 -11.14 -5.88 10.44
C THR A 284 -11.49 -4.48 10.90
N PHE A 285 -11.83 -4.33 12.18
CA PHE A 285 -12.08 -3.03 12.80
C PHE A 285 -10.87 -2.58 13.62
N ALA A 286 -10.65 -1.26 13.62
CA ALA A 286 -9.72 -0.65 14.56
C ALA A 286 -10.14 -0.93 16.01
N THR A 287 -9.18 -0.92 16.92
CA THR A 287 -9.47 -1.09 18.35
C THR A 287 -10.39 0.02 18.86
N ASP A 288 -11.20 -0.31 19.87
CA ASP A 288 -12.01 0.69 20.56
C ASP A 288 -11.14 1.85 21.06
N SER A 289 -11.65 3.08 20.97
CA SER A 289 -10.94 4.32 21.31
C SER A 289 -9.77 4.69 20.39
N THR A 290 -9.59 4.04 19.23
CA THR A 290 -8.64 4.51 18.21
C THR A 290 -9.07 5.90 17.73
N PRO A 291 -8.19 6.93 17.77
CA PRO A 291 -8.57 8.28 17.33
C PRO A 291 -9.05 8.30 15.87
N CYS A 292 -10.13 9.01 15.61
CA CYS A 292 -10.66 9.23 14.26
C CYS A 292 -10.90 10.72 14.00
N PRO A 293 -11.08 11.13 12.72
CA PRO A 293 -11.28 12.54 12.39
C PRO A 293 -12.46 13.13 13.15
N ASP A 294 -12.19 14.19 13.91
CA ASP A 294 -13.21 14.90 14.67
C ASP A 294 -13.93 15.92 13.78
N SER A 295 -15.23 15.69 13.53
CA SER A 295 -16.03 16.48 12.59
C SER A 295 -17.08 17.39 13.24
N ASP A 296 -17.34 17.26 14.54
CA ASP A 296 -18.39 18.05 15.22
C ASP A 296 -17.87 19.38 15.82
N SER A 297 -16.55 19.59 15.80
CA SER A 297 -15.87 20.77 16.35
C SER A 297 -16.18 21.03 17.83
N ASN A 298 -16.55 19.99 18.58
CA ASN A 298 -16.85 20.08 19.99
C ASN A 298 -15.65 19.63 20.82
N ALA A 299 -14.87 20.57 21.33
CA ALA A 299 -13.70 20.31 22.16
C ALA A 299 -14.03 19.63 23.52
N CYS A 300 -15.30 19.48 23.88
CA CYS A 300 -15.75 18.71 25.04
C CYS A 300 -15.88 17.21 24.77
N THR A 301 -15.80 16.80 23.51
CA THR A 301 -15.76 15.40 23.11
C THR A 301 -14.45 15.07 22.44
N THR A 302 -14.14 13.78 22.40
CA THR A 302 -13.01 13.26 21.63
C THR A 302 -13.53 12.12 20.79
N ALA A 303 -13.44 12.28 19.47
CA ALA A 303 -13.85 11.27 18.52
C ALA A 303 -12.97 10.02 18.62
N GLY A 304 -13.59 8.85 18.56
CA GLY A 304 -12.89 7.57 18.62
C GLY A 304 -13.68 6.45 17.94
N CYS A 305 -12.97 5.42 17.48
CA CYS A 305 -13.61 4.24 16.90
C CYS A 305 -14.30 3.43 17.99
N ASN A 306 -15.53 2.99 17.75
CA ASN A 306 -16.34 2.21 18.70
C ASN A 306 -16.07 0.69 18.70
N GLY A 307 -14.96 0.26 18.09
CA GLY A 307 -14.63 -1.16 17.88
C GLY A 307 -15.49 -1.91 16.86
N ALA A 308 -16.46 -1.24 16.23
CA ALA A 308 -17.37 -1.80 15.22
C ALA A 308 -17.27 -1.07 13.86
N GLY A 309 -16.15 -0.40 13.61
CA GLY A 309 -15.88 0.27 12.34
C GLY A 309 -16.50 1.65 12.17
N VAL A 310 -17.08 2.23 13.24
CA VAL A 310 -17.71 3.55 13.20
C VAL A 310 -16.91 4.53 14.06
N CYS A 311 -16.62 5.71 13.51
CA CYS A 311 -16.12 6.85 14.25
C CYS A 311 -17.26 7.44 15.09
N ASP A 312 -17.22 7.23 16.40
CA ASP A 312 -18.13 7.85 17.35
C ASP A 312 -17.57 9.22 17.77
N GLN A 313 -18.29 10.26 17.36
CA GLN A 313 -17.96 11.65 17.66
C GLN A 313 -18.04 11.99 19.17
N ASN A 314 -18.78 11.21 19.95
CA ASN A 314 -18.94 11.38 21.40
C ASN A 314 -18.26 10.25 22.20
N HIS A 315 -17.27 9.57 21.61
CA HIS A 315 -16.63 8.38 22.18
C HIS A 315 -16.13 8.59 23.61
N VAL A 316 -15.45 9.72 23.85
CA VAL A 316 -15.14 10.22 25.20
C VAL A 316 -15.77 11.58 25.38
N THR A 317 -16.50 11.77 26.47
CA THR A 317 -17.07 13.05 26.88
C THR A 317 -16.33 13.60 28.09
N LYS A 318 -15.91 14.86 28.04
CA LYS A 318 -15.31 15.54 29.19
C LYS A 318 -16.39 15.79 30.24
N THR A 319 -16.22 15.21 31.41
CA THR A 319 -17.11 15.41 32.55
C THR A 319 -16.81 16.75 33.21
N CYS A 320 -17.70 17.73 33.04
CA CYS A 320 -17.69 18.98 33.81
C CYS A 320 -18.79 18.98 34.88
N PRO A 321 -18.67 19.81 35.93
CA PRO A 321 -19.77 20.09 36.84
C PRO A 321 -21.03 20.50 36.06
N ALA A 322 -22.19 20.03 36.52
CA ALA A 322 -23.47 20.39 35.90
C ALA A 322 -23.64 21.91 35.91
N ALA A 323 -24.24 22.45 34.85
CA ALA A 323 -24.50 23.89 34.77
C ALA A 323 -25.45 24.31 35.91
N ASP A 324 -25.00 25.27 36.72
CA ASP A 324 -25.74 25.83 37.84
C ASP A 324 -25.45 27.34 37.99
N GLN A 325 -25.74 27.96 39.13
CA GLN A 325 -25.46 29.37 39.37
C GLN A 325 -23.96 29.71 39.23
N CYS A 326 -23.06 28.79 39.58
CA CYS A 326 -21.61 29.01 39.61
C CYS A 326 -20.82 28.20 38.56
N ASN A 327 -21.47 27.30 37.83
CA ASN A 327 -20.85 26.45 36.82
C ASN A 327 -21.54 26.65 35.46
N GLY A 328 -20.76 26.86 34.40
CA GLY A 328 -21.24 27.01 33.03
C GLY A 328 -21.30 25.71 32.23
N GLY A 329 -20.77 24.61 32.78
CA GLY A 329 -20.57 23.35 32.05
C GLY A 329 -19.31 23.38 31.19
N CYS A 330 -19.22 22.47 30.23
CA CYS A 330 -18.11 22.40 29.29
C CYS A 330 -18.33 23.36 28.13
N ASP A 331 -17.34 24.20 27.83
CA ASP A 331 -17.33 25.08 26.67
C ASP A 331 -16.88 24.30 25.41
N ALA A 332 -17.79 24.14 24.46
CA ALA A 332 -17.57 23.33 23.24
C ALA A 332 -16.46 23.87 22.32
N THR A 333 -16.02 25.12 22.47
CA THR A 333 -14.94 25.68 21.64
C THR A 333 -13.56 25.43 22.25
N SER A 334 -13.45 25.55 23.56
CA SER A 334 -12.18 25.47 24.30
C SER A 334 -11.96 24.12 24.99
N GLY A 335 -13.01 23.32 25.19
CA GLY A 335 -12.97 22.07 25.95
C GLY A 335 -12.74 22.30 27.44
N GLN A 336 -12.91 23.53 27.93
CA GLN A 336 -12.70 23.87 29.33
C GLN A 336 -14.03 23.87 30.10
N CYS A 337 -14.01 23.35 31.32
CA CYS A 337 -15.12 23.58 32.23
C CYS A 337 -15.07 25.03 32.68
N THR A 338 -16.19 25.73 32.63
CA THR A 338 -16.25 27.18 32.86
C THR A 338 -16.86 27.51 34.22
N PRO A 339 -16.04 27.68 35.29
CA PRO A 339 -16.54 28.26 36.53
C PRO A 339 -16.90 29.73 36.31
N LYS A 340 -18.02 30.16 36.86
CA LYS A 340 -18.46 31.56 36.87
C LYS A 340 -17.83 32.26 38.07
N THR A 341 -17.41 33.50 37.87
CA THR A 341 -16.86 34.36 38.95
C THR A 341 -17.71 35.60 39.10
N SER A 342 -17.86 36.07 40.34
CA SER A 342 -18.62 37.28 40.70
C SER A 342 -20.07 37.32 40.21
N THR A 343 -20.62 36.16 39.88
CA THR A 343 -22.04 36.00 39.55
C THR A 343 -22.82 35.78 40.86
N PRO A 344 -23.92 36.50 41.11
CA PRO A 344 -24.75 36.27 42.28
C PRO A 344 -25.22 34.81 42.35
N CYS A 345 -25.12 34.20 43.52
CA CYS A 345 -25.67 32.88 43.81
C CYS A 345 -26.65 32.96 44.99
N THR A 346 -27.35 31.86 45.25
CA THR A 346 -28.37 31.83 46.31
C THR A 346 -27.73 32.13 47.66
N ASP A 347 -28.19 33.19 48.31
CA ASP A 347 -27.79 33.47 49.68
C ASP A 347 -28.50 32.52 50.67
N THR A 348 -27.72 31.86 51.53
CA THR A 348 -28.19 30.80 52.43
C THR A 348 -27.81 31.00 53.90
N ASP A 349 -26.95 31.98 54.21
CA ASP A 349 -26.54 32.23 55.61
C ASP A 349 -27.50 33.19 56.34
N GLY A 350 -28.40 33.84 55.61
CA GLY A 350 -29.41 34.75 56.14
C GLY A 350 -28.85 36.08 56.62
N ASN A 351 -27.58 36.39 56.34
CA ASN A 351 -26.92 37.62 56.71
C ASN A 351 -26.99 38.65 55.57
N VAL A 352 -27.90 39.62 55.70
CA VAL A 352 -28.12 40.69 54.71
C VAL A 352 -26.86 41.55 54.46
N CYS A 353 -25.87 41.53 55.36
CA CYS A 353 -24.64 42.29 55.20
C CYS A 353 -23.57 41.59 54.36
N THR A 354 -23.76 40.32 54.05
CA THR A 354 -22.92 39.55 53.13
C THR A 354 -23.66 39.35 51.81
N ILE A 355 -22.93 39.46 50.71
CA ILE A 355 -23.47 39.25 49.36
C ILE A 355 -22.81 38.00 48.80
N ALA A 356 -23.62 36.96 48.63
CA ALA A 356 -23.19 35.69 48.05
C ALA A 356 -22.81 35.84 46.58
N GLY A 357 -21.69 35.23 46.20
CA GLY A 357 -21.19 35.26 44.83
C GLY A 357 -20.37 34.03 44.50
N CYS A 358 -20.31 33.70 43.21
CA CYS A 358 -19.54 32.57 42.72
C CYS A 358 -18.04 32.87 42.68
N GLU A 359 -17.24 31.92 43.13
CA GLU A 359 -15.78 31.94 43.05
C GLU A 359 -15.25 30.62 42.48
N VAL A 360 -14.03 30.63 41.93
CA VAL A 360 -13.36 29.40 41.53
C VAL A 360 -12.93 28.63 42.78
N SER A 361 -13.20 27.33 42.82
CA SER A 361 -12.78 26.48 43.93
C SER A 361 -11.26 26.50 44.09
N PRO A 362 -10.74 26.71 45.31
CA PRO A 362 -9.29 26.76 45.55
C PRO A 362 -8.60 25.40 45.33
N THR A 363 -9.36 24.30 45.27
CA THR A 363 -8.85 22.95 45.06
C THR A 363 -9.15 22.38 43.67
N ASN A 364 -9.99 23.06 42.88
CA ASN A 364 -10.32 22.64 41.53
C ASN A 364 -10.65 23.85 40.65
N SER A 365 -9.75 24.16 39.71
CA SER A 365 -9.91 25.28 38.78
C SER A 365 -11.08 25.13 37.78
N GLU A 366 -11.69 23.96 37.69
CA GLU A 366 -12.83 23.66 36.81
C GLU A 366 -14.19 23.74 37.53
N LEU A 367 -14.20 24.03 38.84
CA LEU A 367 -15.40 24.06 39.68
C LEU A 367 -15.64 25.47 40.25
N GLY A 368 -16.84 26.01 40.02
CA GLY A 368 -17.34 27.20 40.70
C GLY A 368 -18.10 26.83 41.98
N VAL A 369 -17.85 27.59 43.05
CA VAL A 369 -18.51 27.43 44.36
C VAL A 369 -19.19 28.73 44.77
N CYS A 370 -20.37 28.62 45.38
CA CYS A 370 -21.06 29.77 45.96
C CYS A 370 -20.40 30.12 47.29
N VAL A 371 -19.82 31.31 47.37
CA VAL A 371 -19.20 31.84 48.59
C VAL A 371 -20.14 32.88 49.18
N GLN A 372 -20.65 32.60 50.39
CA GLN A 372 -21.63 33.47 51.05
C GLN A 372 -21.04 34.86 51.38
N THR A 373 -19.73 34.95 51.56
CA THR A 373 -19.00 36.18 51.90
C THR A 373 -18.18 36.73 50.73
N HIS A 374 -18.66 36.59 49.49
CA HIS A 374 -17.93 37.04 48.28
C HIS A 374 -17.67 38.55 48.31
N THR A 375 -18.70 39.34 48.64
CA THR A 375 -18.61 40.79 48.81
C THR A 375 -19.44 41.24 50.01
N PHE A 376 -19.14 42.42 50.55
CA PHE A 376 -19.92 43.00 51.64
C PHE A 376 -20.89 44.06 51.11
N ALA A 377 -22.06 44.14 51.75
CA ALA A 377 -22.98 45.24 51.51
C ALA A 377 -22.31 46.57 51.85
N THR A 378 -22.75 47.65 51.17
CA THR A 378 -22.25 49.00 51.46
C THR A 378 -22.49 49.37 52.91
N ASP A 379 -21.59 50.18 53.46
CA ASP A 379 -21.77 50.72 54.80
C ASP A 379 -23.13 51.42 54.94
N SER A 380 -23.77 51.27 56.09
CA SER A 380 -25.12 51.77 56.38
C SER A 380 -26.27 51.11 55.62
N THR A 381 -26.05 49.99 54.91
CA THR A 381 -27.15 49.18 54.36
C THR A 381 -28.03 48.69 55.51
N PRO A 382 -29.35 48.93 55.50
CA PRO A 382 -30.22 48.47 56.58
C PRO A 382 -30.17 46.96 56.75
N CYS A 383 -30.06 46.50 57.99
CA CYS A 383 -30.08 45.08 58.34
C CYS A 383 -31.08 44.84 59.49
N PRO A 384 -31.46 43.57 59.78
CA PRO A 384 -32.45 43.28 60.82
C PRO A 384 -32.03 43.83 62.19
N ASP A 385 -32.86 44.74 62.70
CA ASP A 385 -32.75 45.30 64.03
C ASP A 385 -33.27 44.28 65.05
N SER A 386 -32.37 43.78 65.90
CA SER A 386 -32.60 42.69 66.84
C SER A 386 -32.51 43.14 68.30
N ASP A 387 -32.02 44.34 68.58
CA ASP A 387 -31.89 44.86 69.94
C ASP A 387 -33.14 45.66 70.38
N SER A 388 -34.06 45.92 69.44
CA SER A 388 -35.32 46.66 69.68
C SER A 388 -35.09 48.05 70.27
N ASN A 389 -33.91 48.63 70.04
CA ASN A 389 -33.55 49.94 70.53
C ASN A 389 -33.86 51.00 69.48
N ALA A 390 -34.98 51.71 69.65
CA ALA A 390 -35.42 52.77 68.73
C ALA A 390 -34.47 54.00 68.67
N CYS A 391 -33.45 54.06 69.54
CA CYS A 391 -32.42 55.11 69.51
C CYS A 391 -31.25 54.77 68.59
N THR A 392 -31.18 53.54 68.10
CA THR A 392 -30.21 53.10 67.13
C THR A 392 -30.91 52.67 65.86
N THR A 393 -30.18 52.66 64.77
CA THR A 393 -30.64 52.05 63.52
C THR A 393 -29.59 51.06 63.11
N ALA A 394 -29.97 49.79 63.06
CA ALA A 394 -29.09 48.72 62.63
C ALA A 394 -28.68 48.91 61.17
N GLY A 395 -27.38 48.73 60.89
CA GLY A 395 -26.81 48.88 59.57
C GLY A 395 -25.57 48.01 59.40
N CYS A 396 -25.27 47.66 58.15
CA CYS A 396 -24.05 46.94 57.83
C CYS A 396 -22.83 47.85 57.98
N ASN A 397 -21.78 47.38 58.66
CA ASN A 397 -20.56 48.15 58.93
C ASN A 397 -19.53 48.17 57.78
N GLY A 398 -19.94 47.79 56.56
CA GLY A 398 -19.05 47.60 55.41
C GLY A 398 -18.09 46.40 55.49
N ALA A 399 -18.12 45.61 56.57
CA ALA A 399 -17.28 44.43 56.79
C ALA A 399 -18.11 43.14 56.97
N GLY A 400 -19.35 43.13 56.49
CA GLY A 400 -20.23 41.95 56.52
C GLY A 400 -20.93 41.69 57.85
N VAL A 401 -20.85 42.62 58.81
CA VAL A 401 -21.50 42.50 60.12
C VAL A 401 -22.62 43.53 60.22
N CYS A 402 -23.79 43.06 60.67
CA CYS A 402 -24.90 43.92 61.05
C CYS A 402 -24.60 44.56 62.42
N ASP A 403 -24.17 45.82 62.40
CA ASP A 403 -23.95 46.62 63.60
C ASP A 403 -25.29 47.17 64.08
N GLN A 404 -25.71 46.73 65.26
CA GLN A 404 -26.97 47.17 65.87
C GLN A 404 -26.94 48.64 66.29
N ASN A 405 -25.74 49.22 66.47
CA ASN A 405 -25.53 50.62 66.86
C ASN A 405 -25.00 51.48 65.69
N HIS A 406 -25.19 51.05 64.44
CA HIS A 406 -24.59 51.65 63.25
C HIS A 406 -24.81 53.16 63.13
N VAL A 407 -26.05 53.59 63.31
CA VAL A 407 -26.40 54.99 63.50
C VAL A 407 -26.99 55.17 64.88
N THR A 408 -26.35 56.00 65.70
CA THR A 408 -26.88 56.41 67.01
C THR A 408 -27.58 57.75 66.87
N LYS A 409 -28.84 57.82 67.32
CA LYS A 409 -29.56 59.08 67.39
C LYS A 409 -28.88 60.00 68.38
N THR A 410 -28.39 61.15 67.89
CA THR A 410 -27.76 62.15 68.75
C THR A 410 -28.84 62.91 69.52
N CYS A 411 -28.94 62.67 70.82
CA CYS A 411 -29.67 63.51 71.76
C CYS A 411 -28.68 64.32 72.60
N PRO A 412 -29.12 65.45 73.20
CA PRO A 412 -28.32 66.13 74.21
C PRO A 412 -27.86 65.14 75.29
N ALA A 413 -26.61 65.29 75.75
CA ALA A 413 -26.05 64.44 76.78
C ALA A 413 -26.97 64.44 78.00
N VAL A 414 -27.08 63.29 78.67
CA VAL A 414 -27.91 63.18 79.86
C VAL A 414 -27.38 64.14 80.91
N ASP A 415 -28.19 65.15 81.24
CA ASP A 415 -27.90 66.13 82.27
C ASP A 415 -29.14 66.31 83.16
N GLN A 416 -29.19 67.43 83.88
CA GLN A 416 -30.29 67.73 84.79
C GLN A 416 -31.63 67.91 84.05
N CYS A 417 -31.60 68.32 82.79
CA CYS A 417 -32.76 68.65 81.96
C CYS A 417 -32.97 67.73 80.76
N ASN A 418 -31.96 66.94 80.38
CA ASN A 418 -32.01 66.03 79.26
C ASN A 418 -31.97 64.58 79.76
N GLY A 419 -32.97 63.78 79.36
CA GLY A 419 -33.07 62.33 79.65
C GLY A 419 -32.28 61.45 78.68
N GLY A 420 -31.65 62.04 77.66
CA GLY A 420 -31.06 61.30 76.56
C GLY A 420 -32.14 60.74 75.64
N CYS A 421 -31.80 59.70 74.87
CA CYS A 421 -32.73 59.03 73.98
C CYS A 421 -33.47 57.90 74.71
N ASP A 422 -34.80 57.87 74.62
CA ASP A 422 -35.62 56.76 75.10
C ASP A 422 -35.60 55.60 74.09
N THR A 423 -35.01 54.47 74.50
CA THR A 423 -34.80 53.28 73.67
C THR A 423 -36.09 52.62 73.19
N THR A 424 -37.25 52.95 73.74
CA THR A 424 -38.56 52.40 73.32
C THR A 424 -39.23 53.27 72.26
N SER A 425 -39.22 54.59 72.45
CA SER A 425 -39.89 55.55 71.56
C SER A 425 -38.97 56.15 70.50
N GLY A 426 -37.66 56.04 70.69
CA GLY A 426 -36.63 56.68 69.87
C GLY A 426 -36.64 58.21 70.01
N GLN A 427 -37.37 58.78 70.96
CA GLN A 427 -37.44 60.24 71.14
C GLN A 427 -36.38 60.72 72.13
N CYS A 428 -35.86 61.94 71.92
CA CYS A 428 -35.05 62.59 72.94
C CYS A 428 -36.00 63.08 74.03
N THR A 429 -35.81 62.62 75.24
CA THR A 429 -36.73 62.87 76.35
C THR A 429 -36.26 64.09 77.13
N PRO A 430 -36.93 65.26 77.02
CA PRO A 430 -36.70 66.35 77.95
C PRO A 430 -37.21 65.92 79.33
N LYS A 431 -36.44 66.20 80.38
CA LYS A 431 -36.93 66.09 81.74
C LYS A 431 -37.64 67.41 82.04
N THR A 432 -38.94 67.38 82.21
CA THR A 432 -39.72 68.58 82.56
C THR A 432 -39.93 68.64 84.07
N SER A 433 -39.96 69.86 84.63
CA SER A 433 -40.23 70.11 86.06
C SER A 433 -39.26 69.44 87.05
N THR A 434 -38.05 69.10 86.58
CA THR A 434 -36.97 68.58 87.44
C THR A 434 -36.12 69.73 87.94
N PRO A 435 -35.72 69.76 89.23
CA PRO A 435 -34.82 70.78 89.74
C PRO A 435 -33.48 70.72 89.01
N CYS A 436 -33.07 71.82 88.39
CA CYS A 436 -31.75 71.97 87.79
C CYS A 436 -30.90 72.98 88.57
N THR A 437 -29.61 73.08 88.23
CA THR A 437 -28.73 74.03 88.91
C THR A 437 -29.21 75.45 88.65
N ASP A 438 -29.69 76.09 89.71
CA ASP A 438 -30.06 77.51 89.70
C ASP A 438 -28.85 78.34 89.28
N THR A 439 -28.94 78.91 88.09
CA THR A 439 -27.88 79.69 87.46
C THR A 439 -28.06 81.20 87.68
N ASP A 440 -29.25 81.64 88.12
CA ASP A 440 -29.52 83.04 88.41
C ASP A 440 -29.28 83.40 89.90
N GLY A 441 -29.15 82.37 90.74
CA GLY A 441 -28.76 82.48 92.15
C GLY A 441 -29.85 83.11 93.02
N ASN A 442 -31.09 83.15 92.55
CA ASN A 442 -32.22 83.72 93.25
C ASN A 442 -32.98 82.66 94.06
N VAL A 443 -32.86 82.77 95.39
CA VAL A 443 -33.48 81.85 96.38
C VAL A 443 -35.01 81.77 96.27
N CYS A 444 -35.67 82.76 95.64
CA CYS A 444 -37.12 82.78 95.49
C CYS A 444 -37.64 82.05 94.23
N THR A 445 -36.76 81.53 93.37
CA THR A 445 -37.13 80.77 92.18
C THR A 445 -36.50 79.38 92.22
N ILE A 446 -37.29 78.34 91.95
CA ILE A 446 -36.76 76.98 91.81
C ILE A 446 -36.47 76.80 90.33
N ALA A 447 -35.20 76.66 89.97
CA ALA A 447 -34.80 76.36 88.60
C ALA A 447 -35.36 74.99 88.21
N GLY A 448 -36.19 74.99 87.18
CA GLY A 448 -36.83 73.80 86.63
C GLY A 448 -36.47 73.65 85.17
N CYS A 449 -36.29 72.41 84.73
CA CYS A 449 -36.14 72.09 83.32
C CYS A 449 -37.48 72.27 82.59
N GLU A 450 -37.48 73.05 81.50
CA GLU A 450 -38.65 73.30 80.64
C GLU A 450 -38.57 72.54 79.31
#